data_AF-A0A8T2I1N7-F1
#
_entry.id   AF-A0A8T2I1N7-F1
#
_cell.length_a   1.000
_cell.length_b   1.000
_cell.length_c   1.000
_cell.angle_alpha   90.00
_cell.angle_beta   90.00
_cell.angle_gamma   90.00
#
_symmetry.space_group_name_H-M   'P 1'
#
loop_
_entity.id
_entity.type
_entity.pdbx_description
1 polymer ?
#
loop_
_entity_poly.entity_id
_entity_poly.type
_entity_poly.pdbx_seq_one_letter_code
_entity_poly.pdbx_strand_id
1 'polypeptide(L)'
;MAETKAYTLEELKEHTTESDCWLAIHGKVYNVTDFLDEHPGGYDIVVAATGKDATEDYEEIGHSSTATEMLDKYLVGNFAGGVAAPKTKRATSASSGSKSGSGAALFKALLPLLFIALAIALYLQSKA
;
A
#
# COMPACT_ATOMS: atom_id res chain seq x y z
N MET A 1 -2.75 26.13 -14.55
CA MET A 1 -2.11 24.86 -14.19
C MET A 1 -2.43 24.65 -12.72
N ALA A 2 -3.24 23.65 -12.36
CA ALA A 2 -3.51 23.38 -10.95
C ALA A 2 -2.20 22.95 -10.28
N GLU A 3 -1.81 23.62 -9.21
CA GLU A 3 -0.64 23.22 -8.40
C GLU A 3 -1.00 21.93 -7.66
N THR A 4 -0.69 20.77 -8.26
CA THR A 4 -0.86 19.49 -7.58
C THR A 4 0.29 19.30 -6.60
N LYS A 5 -0.04 19.18 -5.31
CA LYS A 5 0.96 18.89 -4.28
C LYS A 5 1.64 17.55 -4.59
N ALA A 6 2.97 17.54 -4.48
CA ALA A 6 3.76 16.32 -4.63
C ALA A 6 3.92 15.65 -3.26
N TYR A 7 3.64 14.35 -3.20
CA TYR A 7 3.70 13.53 -1.98
C TYR A 7 4.77 12.46 -2.11
N THR A 8 5.55 12.28 -1.06
CA THR A 8 6.63 11.29 -0.99
C THR A 8 6.13 9.92 -0.53
N LEU A 9 6.98 8.90 -0.70
CA LEU A 9 6.68 7.56 -0.18
C LEU A 9 6.68 7.52 1.36
N GLU A 10 7.41 8.44 2.00
CA GLU A 10 7.41 8.58 3.45
C GLU A 10 6.06 9.10 3.94
N GLU A 11 5.51 10.13 3.29
CA GLU A 11 4.16 10.64 3.58
C GLU A 11 3.08 9.56 3.35
N LEU A 12 3.16 8.79 2.26
CA LEU A 12 2.19 7.70 2.01
C LEU A 12 2.18 6.62 3.09
N LYS A 13 3.31 6.39 3.76
CA LYS A 13 3.39 5.41 4.87
C LYS A 13 2.71 5.88 6.14
N GLU A 14 2.37 7.16 6.24
CA GLU A 14 1.58 7.70 7.34
C GLU A 14 0.08 7.42 7.12
N HIS A 15 -0.33 7.14 5.87
CA HIS A 15 -1.72 6.99 5.43
C HIS A 15 -2.06 5.53 5.05
N THR A 16 -1.86 4.60 5.98
CA THR A 16 -2.00 3.13 5.75
C THR A 16 -3.13 2.48 6.55
N THR A 17 -4.11 3.26 7.02
CA THR A 17 -5.19 2.76 7.89
C THR A 17 -6.54 2.79 7.19
N GLU A 18 -7.50 2.01 7.67
CA GLU A 18 -8.88 2.00 7.13
C GLU A 18 -9.56 3.39 7.19
N SER A 19 -9.25 4.20 8.19
CA SER A 19 -9.80 5.56 8.31
C SER A 19 -8.96 6.64 7.62
N ASP A 20 -7.82 6.26 7.03
CA ASP A 20 -6.90 7.17 6.34
C ASP A 20 -6.01 6.34 5.39
N CYS A 21 -6.56 6.04 4.21
CA CYS A 21 -6.00 5.09 3.26
C CYS A 21 -5.65 5.76 1.94
N TRP A 22 -4.35 5.89 1.67
CA TRP A 22 -3.85 6.55 0.46
C TRP A 22 -3.04 5.58 -0.40
N LEU A 23 -3.25 5.68 -1.71
CA LEU A 23 -2.58 4.85 -2.71
C LEU A 23 -1.84 5.70 -3.72
N ALA A 24 -0.63 5.27 -4.07
CA ALA A 24 0.06 5.75 -5.25
C ALA A 24 -0.20 4.79 -6.41
N ILE A 25 -0.80 5.30 -7.50
CA ILE A 25 -1.06 4.54 -8.73
C ILE A 25 -0.69 5.44 -9.92
N HIS A 26 0.07 4.93 -10.87
CA HIS A 26 0.52 5.64 -12.08
C HIS A 26 1.14 7.03 -11.80
N GLY A 27 1.90 7.15 -10.70
CA GLY A 27 2.55 8.40 -10.31
C GLY A 27 1.61 9.50 -9.80
N LYS A 28 0.38 9.14 -9.44
CA LYS A 28 -0.59 10.00 -8.75
C LYS A 28 -0.92 9.40 -7.39
N VAL A 29 -1.33 10.26 -6.46
CA VAL A 29 -1.76 9.87 -5.11
C VAL A 29 -3.26 10.07 -4.97
N TYR A 30 -3.93 9.03 -4.48
CA TYR A 30 -5.38 8.97 -4.32
C TYR A 30 -5.74 8.66 -2.87
N ASN A 31 -6.71 9.38 -2.31
CA ASN A 31 -7.29 9.07 -1.01
C ASN A 31 -8.55 8.24 -1.22
N VAL A 32 -8.46 6.94 -0.96
CA VAL A 32 -9.53 5.97 -1.20
C VAL A 32 -10.26 5.57 0.08
N THR A 33 -10.07 6.30 1.18
CA THR A 33 -10.67 6.02 2.49
C THR A 33 -12.18 5.76 2.40
N ASP A 34 -12.91 6.63 1.71
CA ASP A 34 -14.37 6.51 1.56
C ASP A 34 -14.80 5.39 0.59
N PHE A 35 -13.87 4.89 -0.23
CA PHE A 35 -14.12 3.86 -1.24
C PHE A 35 -13.84 2.43 -0.73
N LEU A 36 -13.21 2.28 0.45
CA LEU A 36 -12.79 0.98 0.97
C LEU A 36 -13.92 -0.03 1.09
N ASP A 37 -15.08 0.38 1.60
CA ASP A 37 -16.26 -0.47 1.75
C ASP A 37 -16.98 -0.75 0.41
N GLU A 38 -16.80 0.11 -0.58
CA GLU A 38 -17.39 -0.03 -1.92
C GLU A 38 -16.51 -0.85 -2.87
N HIS A 39 -15.27 -1.16 -2.46
CA HIS A 39 -14.33 -1.90 -3.29
C HIS A 39 -14.77 -3.37 -3.46
N PRO A 40 -15.02 -3.86 -4.70
CA PRO A 40 -15.55 -5.21 -4.93
C PRO A 40 -14.64 -6.34 -4.44
N GLY A 41 -13.34 -6.08 -4.24
CA GLY A 41 -12.38 -7.06 -3.73
C GLY A 41 -12.15 -6.99 -2.21
N GLY A 42 -12.86 -6.11 -1.50
CA GLY A 42 -12.70 -5.89 -0.06
C GLY A 42 -11.69 -4.79 0.28
N TYR A 43 -11.81 -4.25 1.50
CA TYR A 43 -10.93 -3.17 1.99
C TYR A 43 -9.53 -3.68 2.37
N ASP A 44 -9.43 -4.95 2.77
CA ASP A 44 -8.21 -5.60 3.26
C ASP A 44 -7.10 -5.60 2.20
N ILE A 45 -7.46 -5.90 0.95
CA ILE A 45 -6.50 -5.89 -0.17
C ILE A 45 -6.05 -4.47 -0.54
N VAL A 46 -6.92 -3.47 -0.37
CA VAL A 46 -6.59 -2.07 -0.65
C VAL A 46 -5.64 -1.54 0.41
N VAL A 47 -5.94 -1.80 1.70
CA VAL A 47 -5.08 -1.43 2.82
C VAL A 47 -3.72 -2.11 2.72
N ALA A 48 -3.66 -3.38 2.31
CA ALA A 48 -2.39 -4.09 2.10
C ALA A 48 -1.52 -3.47 0.98
N ALA A 49 -2.12 -2.73 0.05
CA ALA A 49 -1.42 -2.04 -1.02
C ALA A 49 -0.93 -0.63 -0.65
N THR A 50 -1.29 -0.11 0.53
CA THR A 50 -0.86 1.22 1.01
C THR A 50 0.61 1.28 1.40
N GLY A 51 1.16 2.50 1.52
CA GLY A 51 2.55 2.73 1.94
C GLY A 51 3.62 2.33 0.92
N LYS A 52 3.20 1.95 -0.29
CA LYS A 52 4.04 1.64 -1.46
C LYS A 52 3.40 2.20 -2.75
N ASP A 53 4.13 2.08 -3.86
CA ASP A 53 3.53 2.24 -5.18
C ASP A 53 2.70 1.00 -5.50
N ALA A 54 1.39 1.17 -5.61
CA ALA A 54 0.43 0.11 -5.88
C ALA A 54 0.13 -0.06 -7.37
N THR A 55 0.89 0.61 -8.26
CA THR A 55 0.69 0.51 -9.71
C THR A 55 0.77 -0.92 -10.21
N GLU A 56 1.76 -1.70 -9.77
CA GLU A 56 1.93 -3.08 -10.21
C GLU A 56 0.77 -3.96 -9.72
N ASP A 57 0.39 -3.84 -8.45
CA ASP A 57 -0.76 -4.57 -7.89
C ASP A 57 -2.06 -4.20 -8.64
N TYR A 58 -2.28 -2.92 -8.95
CA TYR A 58 -3.46 -2.45 -9.67
C TYR A 58 -3.54 -2.98 -11.11
N GLU A 59 -2.41 -3.00 -11.82
CA GLU A 59 -2.31 -3.50 -13.20
C GLU A 59 -2.45 -5.03 -13.27
N GLU A 60 -1.90 -5.77 -12.29
CA GLU A 60 -1.97 -7.24 -12.24
C GLU A 60 -3.41 -7.74 -12.10
N ILE A 61 -4.23 -7.05 -11.30
CA ILE A 61 -5.67 -7.37 -11.14
C ILE A 61 -6.47 -7.09 -12.41
N GLY A 62 -6.00 -6.17 -13.27
CA GLY A 62 -6.64 -5.88 -14.55
C GLY A 62 -7.93 -5.06 -14.43
N HIS A 63 -7.90 -3.99 -13.62
CA HIS A 63 -9.01 -3.06 -13.48
C HIS A 63 -9.45 -2.46 -14.84
N SER A 64 -10.76 -2.21 -14.99
CA SER A 64 -11.30 -1.60 -16.21
C SER A 64 -10.94 -0.12 -16.32
N SER A 65 -11.01 0.44 -17.54
CA SER A 65 -10.78 1.88 -17.76
C SER A 65 -11.73 2.75 -16.93
N THR A 66 -12.96 2.29 -16.71
CA THR A 66 -13.94 2.99 -15.86
C THR A 66 -13.51 3.03 -14.40
N ALA A 67 -12.86 1.98 -13.88
CA ALA A 67 -12.31 2.01 -12.53
C ALA A 67 -11.17 3.04 -12.41
N THR A 68 -10.36 3.20 -13.46
CA THR A 68 -9.32 4.23 -13.51
C THR A 68 -9.93 5.64 -13.55
N GLU A 69 -11.00 5.85 -14.31
CA GLU A 69 -11.73 7.13 -14.33
C GLU A 69 -12.39 7.44 -12.98
N MET A 70 -12.81 6.42 -12.22
CA MET A 70 -13.33 6.60 -10.87
C MET A 70 -12.24 7.07 -9.89
N LEU A 71 -10.99 6.61 -10.06
CA LEU A 71 -9.85 7.05 -9.23
C LEU A 71 -9.63 8.56 -9.32
N ASP A 72 -9.89 9.19 -10.47
CA ASP A 72 -9.71 10.64 -10.64
C ASP A 72 -10.53 11.48 -9.66
N LYS A 73 -11.65 10.95 -9.14
CA LYS A 73 -12.46 11.62 -8.09
C LYS A 73 -11.75 11.69 -6.74
N TYR A 74 -10.85 10.76 -6.49
CA TYR A 74 -10.11 10.59 -5.24
C TYR A 74 -8.70 11.18 -5.32
N LEU A 75 -8.36 11.88 -6.41
CA LEU A 75 -7.04 12.44 -6.65
C LEU A 75 -6.70 13.52 -5.62
N VAL A 76 -5.61 13.32 -4.89
CA VAL A 76 -5.06 14.29 -3.93
C VAL A 76 -3.91 15.07 -4.55
N GLY A 77 -3.06 14.40 -5.33
CA GLY A 77 -1.89 15.04 -5.91
C GLY A 77 -0.99 14.09 -6.69
N ASN A 78 0.26 14.52 -6.86
CA ASN A 78 1.28 13.77 -7.60
C ASN A 78 2.16 12.96 -6.65
N PHE A 79 2.58 11.78 -7.09
CA PHE A 79 3.56 10.99 -6.36
C PHE A 79 4.99 11.38 -6.77
N ALA A 80 5.79 11.80 -5.79
CA ALA A 80 7.17 12.24 -5.97
C ALA A 80 8.17 11.06 -6.10
N GLY A 81 7.75 9.84 -5.80
CA GLY A 81 8.60 8.63 -5.81
C GLY A 81 8.90 8.06 -7.21
N GLY A 82 8.40 8.70 -8.27
CA GLY A 82 8.77 8.41 -9.64
C GLY A 82 7.59 7.99 -10.49
N VAL A 83 7.33 8.76 -11.54
CA VAL A 83 6.60 8.29 -12.71
C VAL A 83 7.55 7.36 -13.48
N ALA A 84 7.39 6.04 -13.33
CA ALA A 84 7.70 5.20 -14.45
C ALA A 84 6.77 5.66 -15.58
N ALA A 85 7.35 6.34 -16.58
CA ALA A 85 6.66 6.83 -17.77
C ALA A 85 5.65 5.78 -18.28
N PRO A 86 4.50 6.20 -18.84
CA PRO A 86 3.42 5.30 -19.22
C PRO A 86 3.99 4.19 -20.11
N LYS A 87 4.00 2.96 -19.59
CA LYS A 87 4.51 1.80 -20.33
C LYS A 87 3.54 1.47 -21.44
N THR A 88 3.73 2.14 -22.58
CA THR A 88 3.22 1.68 -23.85
C THR A 88 3.82 0.29 -24.09
N LYS A 89 2.97 -0.71 -24.27
CA LYS A 89 3.36 -2.12 -24.43
C LYS A 89 4.58 -2.28 -25.36
N ARG A 90 5.70 -2.78 -24.83
CA ARG A 90 6.69 -3.54 -25.62
C ARG A 90 7.49 -4.48 -24.73
N ALA A 91 7.60 -5.70 -25.22
CA ALA A 91 8.14 -6.86 -24.53
C ALA A 91 9.67 -6.81 -24.31
N THR A 92 10.09 -7.76 -23.48
CA THR A 92 11.40 -8.44 -23.37
C THR A 92 12.54 -7.82 -22.55
N SER A 93 12.71 -8.44 -21.36
CA SER A 93 13.91 -9.15 -20.90
C SER A 93 15.07 -8.39 -20.22
N ALA A 94 15.17 -8.70 -18.91
CA ALA A 94 16.38 -9.06 -18.17
C ALA A 94 17.51 -8.04 -18.02
N SER A 95 17.65 -7.55 -16.78
CA SER A 95 18.95 -7.25 -16.17
C SER A 95 18.93 -7.72 -14.72
N SER A 96 19.55 -8.87 -14.51
CA SER A 96 19.99 -9.41 -13.24
C SER A 96 20.91 -8.42 -12.49
N GLY A 97 20.58 -8.13 -11.23
CA GLY A 97 21.44 -7.40 -10.29
C GLY A 97 21.24 -7.92 -8.87
N SER A 98 22.05 -8.90 -8.50
CA SER A 98 22.12 -9.51 -7.17
C SER A 98 22.86 -8.62 -6.16
N LYS A 99 22.31 -8.44 -4.95
CA LYS A 99 23.01 -8.47 -3.63
C LYS A 99 22.01 -8.13 -2.51
N SER A 100 21.74 -9.07 -1.60
CA SER A 100 22.47 -9.29 -0.34
C SER A 100 22.07 -8.29 0.75
N GLY A 101 21.35 -8.80 1.75
CA GLY A 101 20.92 -8.05 2.93
C GLY A 101 20.02 -8.90 3.83
N SER A 102 20.36 -10.17 4.06
CA SER A 102 19.63 -11.02 4.99
C SER A 102 20.15 -10.76 6.40
N GLY A 103 19.48 -9.85 7.10
CA GLY A 103 19.71 -9.53 8.51
C GLY A 103 18.50 -8.81 9.08
N ALA A 104 17.90 -9.39 10.12
CA ALA A 104 16.86 -8.81 10.99
C ALA A 104 15.37 -8.95 10.61
N ALA A 105 14.96 -10.03 9.93
CA ALA A 105 13.53 -10.35 9.74
C ALA A 105 12.95 -11.39 10.73
N LEU A 106 13.70 -11.82 11.76
CA LEU A 106 13.21 -12.79 12.75
C LEU A 106 12.72 -12.14 14.07
N PHE A 107 13.01 -10.86 14.30
CA PHE A 107 12.61 -10.17 15.56
C PHE A 107 11.23 -9.51 15.50
N LYS A 108 10.64 -9.31 14.31
CA LYS A 108 9.34 -8.65 14.15
C LYS A 108 8.12 -9.58 14.30
N ALA A 109 8.31 -10.90 14.21
CA ALA A 109 7.23 -11.88 14.34
C ALA A 109 7.11 -12.48 15.77
N LEU A 110 8.16 -12.37 16.59
CA LEU A 110 8.18 -12.93 17.96
C LEU A 110 7.62 -11.98 19.03
N LEU A 111 7.73 -10.67 18.83
CA LEU A 111 7.21 -9.67 19.76
C LEU A 111 5.69 -9.79 19.99
N PRO A 112 4.82 -9.84 18.96
CA PRO A 112 3.38 -9.93 19.18
C PRO A 112 2.97 -11.27 19.83
N LEU A 113 3.63 -12.39 19.48
CA LEU A 113 3.37 -13.70 20.11
C LEU A 113 3.77 -13.74 21.59
N LEU A 114 4.86 -13.06 21.98
CA LEU A 114 5.29 -12.95 23.37
C LEU A 114 4.31 -12.15 24.22
N PHE A 115 3.78 -11.04 23.68
CA PHE A 115 2.76 -10.23 24.37
C PHE A 115 1.44 -11.00 24.55
N ILE A 116 1.01 -11.77 23.55
CA ILE A 116 -0.18 -12.61 23.64
C ILE A 116 0.00 -13.71 24.69
N ALA A 117 1.15 -14.39 24.72
CA ALA A 117 1.45 -15.42 25.72
C ALA A 117 1.51 -14.85 27.14
N LEU A 118 2.10 -13.68 27.34
CA LEU A 118 2.18 -13.00 28.64
C LEU A 118 0.80 -12.55 29.14
N ALA A 119 -0.06 -12.02 28.26
CA ALA A 119 -1.42 -11.63 28.61
C ALA A 119 -2.28 -12.82 29.06
N ILE A 120 -2.15 -13.97 28.39
CA ILE A 120 -2.86 -15.20 28.77
C ILE A 120 -2.40 -15.69 30.15
N ALA A 121 -1.09 -15.67 30.43
CA ALA A 121 -0.55 -16.09 31.73
C ALA A 121 -1.07 -15.23 32.88
N LEU A 122 -1.08 -13.89 32.72
CA LEU A 122 -1.62 -12.97 33.73
C LEU A 122 -3.14 -13.13 33.92
N TYR A 123 -3.88 -13.37 32.84
CA TYR A 123 -5.32 -13.62 32.90
C TYR A 123 -5.65 -14.90 33.70
N LEU A 124 -4.84 -15.96 33.54
CA LEU A 124 -5.01 -17.20 34.29
C LEU A 124 -4.64 -17.01 35.78
N GLN A 125 -3.64 -16.21 36.12
CA GLN A 125 -3.31 -15.87 37.51
C GLN A 125 -4.38 -15.01 38.19
N SER A 126 -5.07 -14.15 37.44
CA SER A 126 -6.14 -13.31 37.98
C SER A 126 -7.42 -14.08 38.33
N LYS A 127 -7.55 -15.33 37.91
CA LYS A 127 -8.76 -16.15 38.08
C LYS A 127 -8.55 -17.37 38.99
N ALA A 128 -7.36 -17.49 39.56
CA ALA A 128 -7.01 -18.48 40.57
C ALA A 128 -7.13 -17.89 41.98
#